data_AF-A0A848IW90-F1
#
_entry.id   AF-A0A848IW90-F1
#
_cell.length_a   1.000
_cell.length_b   1.000
_cell.length_c   1.000
_cell.angle_alpha   90.00
_cell.angle_beta   90.00
_cell.angle_gamma   90.00
#
_symmetry.space_group_name_H-M   'P 1'
#
loop_
_entity.id
_entity.type
_entity.pdbx_description
1 polymer ?
#
loop_
_entity_poly.entity_id
_entity_poly.type
_entity_poly.pdbx_seq_one_letter_code
_entity_poly.pdbx_strand_id
1 'polypeptide(L)'
;MFIFSPLCFARRNFSASIASRPSSVMLAATGEISPVIANMTLDGLEAAVDASVGPTQRARRRFKVNVNRYADDFVVTGVSKEILEQNVLPAVRQFLAVRGLELSEEKTRVAHIADGFDFLGQNVRKYGGKLLIKPANKSVKALMEKVREIVRQHRSATQTNLILQLNPVIRGWAMYHRHVVSKSHFTSVDAHIWQLLWKWAMRRHPTKGT
;
A
#
# COMPACT_ATOMS: atom_id res chain seq x y z
N MET A 1 -2.66 -20.66 4.11
CA MET A 1 -2.09 -19.43 4.72
C MET A 1 -2.98 -18.30 4.27
N PHE A 2 -3.79 -17.82 5.21
CA PHE A 2 -4.72 -16.73 5.01
C PHE A 2 -4.07 -15.45 5.49
N ILE A 3 -4.40 -14.37 4.80
CA ILE A 3 -3.79 -13.07 5.03
C ILE A 3 -4.95 -12.10 5.22
N PHE A 4 -4.97 -11.52 6.40
CA PHE A 4 -5.82 -10.43 6.81
C PHE A 4 -5.06 -9.15 6.51
N SER A 5 -5.51 -8.40 5.52
CA SER A 5 -5.02 -7.06 5.26
C SER A 5 -6.12 -6.07 5.63
N PRO A 6 -6.09 -5.48 6.83
CA PRO A 6 -6.82 -4.27 7.13
C PRO A 6 -6.07 -3.14 6.42
N LEU A 7 -6.40 -2.91 5.15
CA LEU A 7 -5.98 -1.68 4.51
C LEU A 7 -6.68 -0.51 5.23
N CYS A 8 -5.87 0.36 5.83
CA CYS A 8 -6.13 1.67 6.39
C CYS A 8 -7.60 2.05 6.74
N PHE A 9 -7.86 2.22 8.04
CA PHE A 9 -8.81 3.14 8.67
C PHE A 9 -10.02 3.62 7.83
N ALA A 10 -11.22 3.30 8.29
CA ALA A 10 -12.36 4.14 7.96
C ALA A 10 -12.07 5.42 8.71
N ARG A 11 -11.69 6.48 8.01
CA ARG A 11 -11.78 7.84 8.55
C ARG A 11 -13.26 8.12 8.79
N ARG A 12 -13.87 7.54 9.82
CA ARG A 12 -14.84 8.30 10.59
C ARG A 12 -14.02 9.31 11.36
N ASN A 13 -13.90 10.48 10.75
CA ASN A 13 -13.73 11.70 11.50
C ASN A 13 -12.52 11.72 12.44
N PHE A 14 -11.33 11.35 11.98
CA PHE A 14 -10.13 11.90 12.62
C PHE A 14 -10.13 13.44 12.51
N SER A 15 -10.80 14.01 11.50
CA SER A 15 -11.08 15.45 11.44
C SER A 15 -12.25 15.88 12.34
N ALA A 16 -13.40 15.16 12.34
CA ALA A 16 -14.60 15.64 13.04
C ALA A 16 -14.74 15.19 14.51
N SER A 17 -13.96 14.22 14.98
CA SER A 17 -13.86 13.85 16.41
C SER A 17 -12.83 14.73 17.15
N ILE A 18 -11.88 15.32 16.41
CA ILE A 18 -10.98 16.38 16.93
C ILE A 18 -11.75 17.68 17.14
N ALA A 19 -12.84 17.93 16.41
CA ALA A 19 -13.62 19.16 16.51
C ALA A 19 -14.35 19.36 17.87
N SER A 20 -14.45 18.31 18.71
CA SER A 20 -15.09 18.41 20.04
C SER A 20 -14.12 18.21 21.22
N ARG A 21 -12.81 18.07 20.97
CA ARG A 21 -11.79 17.92 22.03
C ARG A 21 -10.81 19.09 21.98
N PRO A 22 -10.31 19.55 23.14
CA PRO A 22 -9.56 20.79 23.24
C PRO A 22 -8.34 20.79 22.32
N SER A 23 -7.94 21.99 21.93
CA SER A 23 -6.96 22.42 20.90
C SER A 23 -5.58 21.73 20.87
N SER A 24 -5.29 20.79 21.77
CA SER A 24 -4.04 20.02 21.82
C SER A 24 -3.93 18.91 20.77
N VAL A 25 -5.05 18.35 20.29
CA VAL A 25 -5.01 17.22 19.34
C VAL A 25 -4.75 17.67 17.89
N MET A 26 -5.11 18.91 17.54
CA MET A 26 -4.93 19.44 16.18
C MET A 26 -3.46 19.76 15.84
N LEU A 27 -2.64 20.08 16.86
CA LEU A 27 -1.20 20.30 16.73
C LEU A 27 -0.41 19.00 16.44
N ALA A 28 -0.98 17.83 16.79
CA ALA A 28 -0.31 16.54 16.64
C ALA A 28 -0.42 15.96 15.22
N ALA A 29 -1.27 16.49 14.34
CA ALA A 29 -1.46 15.96 12.98
C ALA A 29 -0.65 16.69 11.89
N THR A 30 -0.01 17.82 12.23
CA THR A 30 0.72 18.69 11.29
C THR A 30 2.20 18.85 11.63
N GLY A 31 2.69 18.28 12.74
CA GLY A 31 4.09 18.32 13.12
C GLY A 31 4.88 17.09 12.66
N GLU A 32 6.17 17.28 12.39
CA GLU A 32 7.17 16.22 12.09
C GLU A 32 7.19 15.06 13.12
N ILE A 33 6.61 15.28 14.30
CA ILE A 33 6.51 14.32 15.42
C ILE A 33 5.27 13.40 15.31
N SER A 34 4.27 13.80 14.52
CA SER A 34 3.04 13.04 14.25
C SER A 34 3.26 11.57 13.88
N PRO A 35 4.15 11.22 12.92
CA PRO A 35 4.38 9.82 12.56
C PRO A 35 5.00 9.00 13.70
N VAL A 36 5.77 9.64 14.59
CA VAL A 36 6.36 8.96 15.76
C VAL A 36 5.27 8.65 16.77
N ILE A 37 4.37 9.59 17.06
CA ILE A 37 3.26 9.40 17.99
C ILE A 37 2.26 8.35 17.45
N ALA A 38 1.93 8.40 16.16
CA ALA A 38 1.09 7.38 15.53
C ALA A 38 1.73 5.98 15.66
N ASN A 39 3.05 5.88 15.47
CA ASN A 39 3.74 4.61 15.64
C ASN A 39 3.74 4.12 17.10
N MET A 40 4.01 5.00 18.07
CA MET A 40 3.99 4.64 19.50
C MET A 40 2.60 4.20 19.97
N THR A 41 1.53 4.81 19.46
CA THR A 41 0.17 4.40 19.85
C THR A 41 -0.19 3.02 19.32
N LEU A 42 0.33 2.62 18.16
CA LEU A 42 0.09 1.31 17.56
C LEU A 42 1.05 0.22 18.05
N ASP A 43 2.05 0.57 18.87
CA ASP A 43 2.95 -0.39 19.48
C ASP A 43 2.22 -1.26 20.50
N GLY A 44 2.50 -2.56 20.47
CA GLY A 44 1.78 -3.58 21.23
C GLY A 44 0.64 -4.28 20.49
N LEU A 45 0.35 -3.91 19.24
CA LEU A 45 -0.63 -4.62 18.41
C LEU A 45 -0.24 -6.09 18.20
N GLU A 46 1.05 -6.34 17.93
CA GLU A 46 1.58 -7.70 17.78
C GLU A 46 1.38 -8.52 19.06
N ALA A 47 1.68 -7.94 20.22
CA ALA A 47 1.48 -8.59 21.52
C ALA A 47 -0.01 -8.87 21.81
N ALA A 48 -0.92 -7.97 21.41
CA ALA A 48 -2.36 -8.17 21.56
C ALA A 48 -2.91 -9.27 20.65
N VAL A 49 -2.37 -9.39 19.42
CA VAL A 49 -2.70 -10.48 18.50
C VAL A 49 -2.13 -11.81 18.98
N ASP A 50 -0.90 -11.82 19.50
CA ASP A 50 -0.30 -13.03 20.07
C ASP A 50 -1.04 -13.50 21.32
N ALA A 51 -1.50 -12.59 22.17
CA ALA A 51 -2.25 -12.90 23.38
C ALA A 51 -3.63 -13.50 23.08
N SER A 52 -4.31 -13.07 22.01
CA SER A 52 -5.66 -13.55 21.66
C SER A 52 -5.69 -14.95 21.05
N VAL A 53 -4.57 -15.39 20.49
CA VAL A 53 -4.49 -16.68 19.79
C VAL A 53 -4.12 -17.83 20.73
N GLY A 54 -3.58 -17.54 21.93
CA GLY A 54 -3.30 -18.51 23.00
C GLY A 54 -2.28 -19.60 22.65
N PRO A 55 -1.61 -20.22 23.64
CA PRO A 55 -0.78 -21.40 23.40
C PRO A 55 -1.66 -22.65 23.20
N THR A 56 -1.45 -23.40 22.12
CA THR A 56 -2.14 -24.69 21.90
C THR A 56 -1.57 -25.79 22.80
N GLN A 57 -2.39 -26.78 23.18
CA GLN A 57 -2.05 -27.98 23.98
C GLN A 57 -0.84 -28.80 23.47
N ARG A 58 -0.36 -28.59 22.24
CA ARG A 58 0.96 -29.06 21.79
C ARG A 58 1.99 -27.96 22.08
N ALA A 59 2.51 -27.96 23.30
CA ALA A 59 3.42 -27.02 23.95
C ALA A 59 4.77 -26.68 23.23
N ARG A 60 4.85 -26.72 21.90
CA ARG A 60 6.07 -26.37 21.12
C ARG A 60 5.85 -25.59 19.83
N ARG A 61 4.60 -25.30 19.41
CA ARG A 61 4.36 -24.48 18.21
C ARG A 61 3.34 -23.39 18.51
N ARG A 62 3.83 -22.14 18.63
CA ARG A 62 2.97 -20.94 18.53
C ARG A 62 2.13 -21.08 17.26
N PHE A 63 0.86 -20.67 17.30
CA PHE A 63 0.12 -20.48 16.06
C PHE A 63 0.99 -19.61 15.14
N LYS A 64 1.19 -20.04 13.89
CA LYS A 64 1.96 -19.25 12.91
C LYS A 64 1.13 -18.05 12.48
N VAL A 65 0.99 -17.10 13.39
CA VAL A 65 0.41 -15.79 13.15
C VAL A 65 1.56 -14.82 13.11
N ASN A 66 1.68 -14.11 12.00
CA ASN A 66 2.71 -13.08 11.83
C ASN A 66 2.02 -11.76 11.52
N VAL A 67 2.36 -10.72 12.26
CA VAL A 67 1.86 -9.35 12.04
C VAL A 67 2.96 -8.54 11.37
N ASN A 68 2.72 -8.11 10.13
CA ASN A 68 3.57 -7.16 9.43
C ASN A 68 2.90 -5.80 9.44
N ARG A 69 3.44 -4.85 10.20
CA ARG A 69 2.95 -3.47 10.28
C ARG A 69 3.88 -2.51 9.54
N TYR A 70 3.29 -1.58 8.80
CA TYR A 70 3.94 -0.46 8.14
C TYR A 70 3.13 0.82 8.39
N ALA A 71 3.61 1.64 9.34
CA ALA A 71 2.85 2.78 9.88
C ALA A 71 1.44 2.34 10.32
N ASP A 72 0.41 2.87 9.65
CA ASP A 72 -1.01 2.59 9.93
C ASP A 72 -1.54 1.35 9.18
N ASP A 73 -0.83 0.89 8.13
CA ASP A 73 -1.21 -0.28 7.36
C ASP A 73 -0.56 -1.53 7.97
N PHE A 74 -1.35 -2.54 8.28
CA PHE A 74 -0.82 -3.81 8.78
C PHE A 74 -1.45 -4.99 8.09
N VAL A 75 -0.75 -6.11 8.13
CA VAL A 75 -1.15 -7.38 7.52
C VAL A 75 -0.90 -8.46 8.56
N VAL A 76 -1.95 -9.19 8.92
CA VAL A 76 -1.85 -10.36 9.79
C VAL A 76 -1.97 -11.61 8.93
N THR A 77 -0.99 -12.49 9.02
CA THR A 77 -1.04 -13.79 8.36
C THR A 77 -1.43 -14.87 9.36
N GLY A 78 -2.13 -15.91 8.93
CA GLY A 78 -2.52 -17.02 9.78
C GLY A 78 -2.81 -18.30 9.01
N VAL A 79 -3.01 -19.40 9.74
CA VAL A 79 -3.14 -20.74 9.15
C VAL A 79 -4.55 -20.97 8.61
N SER A 80 -5.59 -20.56 9.34
CA SER A 80 -7.01 -20.77 9.01
C SER A 80 -7.76 -19.44 9.01
N LYS A 81 -8.70 -19.30 8.07
CA LYS A 81 -9.54 -18.10 7.93
C LYS A 81 -10.39 -17.86 9.18
N GLU A 82 -10.92 -18.94 9.74
CA GLU A 82 -11.79 -18.96 10.90
C GLU A 82 -11.09 -18.37 12.12
N ILE A 83 -9.82 -18.70 12.35
CA ILE A 83 -9.03 -18.15 13.47
C ILE A 83 -8.79 -16.64 13.29
N LEU A 84 -8.49 -16.21 12.05
CA LEU A 84 -8.31 -14.79 11.78
C LEU A 84 -9.62 -14.01 11.99
N GLU A 85 -10.75 -14.59 11.63
CA GLU A 85 -12.05 -13.91 11.75
C GLU A 85 -12.64 -13.95 13.16
N GLN A 86 -12.49 -15.05 13.88
CA GLN A 86 -13.11 -15.26 15.19
C GLN A 86 -12.25 -14.77 16.35
N ASN A 87 -10.92 -14.84 16.24
CA ASN A 87 -10.02 -14.49 17.35
C ASN A 87 -9.25 -13.20 17.08
N VAL A 88 -8.59 -13.12 15.91
CA VAL A 88 -7.71 -11.98 15.60
C VAL A 88 -8.50 -10.70 15.34
N LEU A 89 -9.54 -10.77 14.51
CA LEU A 89 -10.39 -9.62 14.16
C LEU A 89 -10.98 -8.91 15.38
N PRO A 90 -11.66 -9.59 16.32
CA PRO A 90 -12.21 -8.95 17.51
C PRO A 90 -11.12 -8.43 18.46
N ALA A 91 -10.01 -9.14 18.60
CA ALA A 91 -8.89 -8.69 19.43
C ALA A 91 -8.27 -7.38 18.89
N VAL A 92 -8.06 -7.29 17.58
CA VAL A 92 -7.57 -6.07 16.92
C VAL A 92 -8.60 -4.94 17.07
N ARG A 93 -9.90 -5.24 16.90
CA ARG A 93 -10.97 -4.26 17.07
C ARG A 93 -11.00 -3.71 18.50
N GLN A 94 -10.87 -4.56 19.51
CA GLN A 94 -10.84 -4.14 20.91
C GLN A 94 -9.59 -3.31 21.22
N PHE A 95 -8.43 -3.71 20.70
CA PHE A 95 -7.17 -2.98 20.88
C PHE A 95 -7.22 -1.57 20.26
N LEU A 96 -7.84 -1.44 19.09
CA LEU A 96 -8.03 -0.16 18.41
C LEU A 96 -9.13 0.68 19.07
N ALA A 97 -10.22 0.07 19.54
CA ALA A 97 -11.32 0.78 20.21
C ALA A 97 -10.85 1.54 21.46
N VAL A 98 -9.95 0.95 22.26
CA VAL A 98 -9.33 1.61 23.43
C VAL A 98 -8.58 2.89 23.03
N ARG A 99 -8.06 2.93 21.81
CA ARG A 99 -7.27 4.05 21.25
C ARG A 99 -8.13 5.04 20.45
N GLY A 100 -9.46 4.84 20.41
CA GLY A 100 -10.38 5.67 19.63
C GLY A 100 -10.31 5.43 18.12
N LEU A 101 -9.88 4.23 17.74
CA LEU A 101 -9.54 3.84 16.38
C LEU A 101 -10.53 2.75 15.92
N GLU A 102 -11.18 2.92 14.76
CA GLU A 102 -12.11 1.96 14.12
C GLU A 102 -11.55 1.35 12.82
N LEU A 103 -11.76 0.04 12.65
CA LEU A 103 -11.43 -0.67 11.41
C LEU A 103 -12.46 -0.38 10.31
N SER A 104 -11.97 -0.15 9.08
CA SER A 104 -12.83 -0.08 7.89
C SER A 104 -13.25 -1.48 7.47
N GLU A 105 -14.50 -1.88 7.70
CA GLU A 105 -14.97 -3.21 7.26
C GLU A 105 -14.86 -3.37 5.73
N GLU A 106 -15.11 -2.31 4.97
CA GLU A 106 -15.02 -2.31 3.50
C GLU A 106 -13.61 -2.60 2.95
N LYS A 107 -12.56 -2.18 3.67
CA LYS A 107 -11.16 -2.36 3.23
C LYS A 107 -10.51 -3.58 3.86
N THR A 108 -11.15 -4.12 4.89
CA THR A 108 -10.65 -5.28 5.61
C THR A 108 -11.05 -6.52 4.85
N ARG A 109 -10.09 -7.12 4.15
CA ARG A 109 -10.32 -8.33 3.36
C ARG A 109 -9.46 -9.47 3.89
N VAL A 110 -10.10 -10.60 4.18
CA VAL A 110 -9.42 -11.87 4.38
C VAL A 110 -9.28 -12.54 3.01
N ALA A 111 -8.04 -12.67 2.54
CA ALA A 111 -7.73 -13.32 1.28
C ALA A 111 -6.81 -14.52 1.50
N HIS A 112 -6.93 -15.53 0.64
CA HIS A 112 -5.95 -16.61 0.63
C HIS A 112 -4.71 -16.18 -0.16
N ILE A 113 -3.52 -16.64 0.25
CA ILE A 113 -2.26 -16.28 -0.42
C ILE A 113 -2.20 -16.69 -1.91
N ALA A 114 -3.03 -17.66 -2.32
CA ALA A 114 -3.15 -18.09 -3.71
C ALA A 114 -3.92 -17.08 -4.59
N ASP A 115 -4.87 -16.36 -4.02
CA ASP A 115 -5.63 -15.30 -4.70
C ASP A 115 -4.78 -14.04 -4.79
N GLY A 116 -3.94 -13.83 -3.79
CA GLY A 116 -3.03 -12.70 -3.66
C GLY A 116 -3.70 -11.48 -3.04
N PHE A 117 -2.89 -10.55 -2.55
CA PHE A 117 -3.35 -9.30 -1.94
C PHE A 117 -2.39 -8.16 -2.29
N ASP A 118 -2.92 -6.94 -2.28
CA ASP A 118 -2.13 -5.74 -2.50
C ASP A 118 -1.69 -5.16 -1.15
N PHE A 119 -0.41 -4.89 -0.98
CA PHE A 119 0.17 -4.25 0.21
C PHE A 119 1.29 -3.31 -0.22
N LEU A 120 1.27 -2.05 0.26
CA LEU A 120 2.25 -1.01 -0.08
C LEU A 120 2.50 -0.88 -1.60
N GLY A 121 1.43 -0.96 -2.40
CA GLY A 121 1.55 -0.87 -3.87
C GLY A 121 2.23 -2.06 -4.54
N GLN A 122 2.43 -3.17 -3.82
CA GLN A 122 2.92 -4.44 -4.32
C GLN A 122 1.82 -5.51 -4.20
N ASN A 123 1.66 -6.33 -5.22
CA ASN A 123 0.81 -7.51 -5.19
C ASN A 123 1.63 -8.72 -4.75
N VAL A 124 1.27 -9.30 -3.61
CA VAL A 124 1.89 -10.50 -3.06
C VAL A 124 0.98 -11.68 -3.38
N ARG A 125 1.45 -12.60 -4.23
CA ARG A 125 0.67 -13.78 -4.62
C ARG A 125 1.53 -15.03 -4.74
N LYS A 126 0.99 -16.17 -4.29
CA LYS A 126 1.64 -17.47 -4.43
C LYS A 126 1.12 -18.20 -5.67
N TYR A 127 2.02 -18.49 -6.60
CA TYR A 127 1.74 -19.23 -7.83
C TYR A 127 2.34 -20.63 -7.73
N GLY A 128 1.50 -21.66 -7.66
CA GLY A 128 1.94 -23.05 -7.75
C GLY A 128 3.09 -23.45 -6.80
N GLY A 129 3.12 -22.91 -5.58
CA GLY A 129 4.19 -23.16 -4.62
C GLY A 129 5.22 -22.03 -4.47
N LYS A 130 5.36 -21.15 -5.47
CA LYS A 130 6.34 -20.03 -5.46
C LYS A 130 5.68 -18.70 -5.11
N LEU A 131 6.24 -17.97 -4.15
CA LEU A 131 5.79 -16.61 -3.82
C LEU A 131 6.40 -15.63 -4.82
N LEU A 132 5.56 -14.88 -5.52
CA LEU A 132 5.99 -13.81 -6.42
C LEU A 132 5.37 -12.50 -5.94
N ILE A 133 6.23 -11.53 -5.64
CA ILE A 133 5.84 -10.17 -5.31
C ILE A 133 6.01 -9.34 -6.58
N LYS A 134 4.93 -8.72 -7.06
CA LYS A 134 4.90 -7.90 -8.27
C LYS A 134 4.42 -6.49 -7.93
N PRO A 135 4.70 -5.47 -8.74
CA PRO A 135 4.02 -4.17 -8.60
C PRO A 135 2.49 -4.35 -8.73
N ALA A 136 1.72 -3.71 -7.84
CA ALA A 136 0.26 -3.74 -7.95
C ALA A 136 -0.21 -2.95 -9.18
N ASN A 137 -1.26 -3.42 -9.84
CA ASN A 137 -1.83 -2.75 -11.02
C ASN A 137 -2.23 -1.30 -10.73
N LYS A 138 -2.69 -1.01 -9.49
CA LYS A 138 -3.00 0.35 -9.03
C LYS A 138 -1.76 1.25 -9.04
N SER A 139 -0.61 0.76 -8.58
CA SER A 139 0.65 1.52 -8.59
C SER A 139 1.13 1.81 -10.02
N VAL A 140 1.05 0.81 -10.90
CA VAL A 140 1.38 0.96 -12.33
C VAL A 140 0.47 2.00 -12.99
N LYS A 141 -0.84 1.92 -12.73
CA LYS A 141 -1.82 2.88 -13.26
C LYS A 141 -1.54 4.30 -12.78
N ALA A 142 -1.26 4.48 -11.49
CA ALA A 142 -0.93 5.79 -10.93
C ALA A 142 0.34 6.40 -11.56
N LEU A 143 1.38 5.58 -11.81
CA LEU A 143 2.56 6.04 -12.57
C LEU A 143 2.16 6.50 -13.98
N MET A 144 1.40 5.67 -14.70
CA MET A 144 1.00 5.97 -16.08
C MET A 144 0.13 7.22 -16.18
N GLU A 145 -0.75 7.45 -15.20
CA GLU A 145 -1.54 8.68 -15.10
C GLU A 145 -0.64 9.90 -14.89
N LYS A 146 0.31 9.82 -13.95
CA LYS A 146 1.27 10.90 -13.68
C LYS A 146 2.13 11.21 -14.91
N VAL A 147 2.64 10.19 -15.61
CA VAL A 147 3.41 10.37 -16.86
C VAL A 147 2.54 11.02 -17.94
N ARG A 148 1.31 10.54 -18.12
CA ARG A 148 0.36 11.10 -19.09
C ARG A 148 0.06 12.56 -18.78
N GLU A 149 -0.12 12.91 -17.50
CA GLU A 149 -0.36 14.28 -17.06
C GLU A 149 0.84 15.19 -17.38
N ILE A 150 2.07 14.76 -17.06
CA ILE A 150 3.29 15.51 -17.37
C ILE A 150 3.39 15.77 -18.87
N VAL A 151 3.21 14.74 -19.69
CA VAL A 151 3.24 14.87 -21.17
C VAL A 151 2.13 15.81 -21.67
N ARG A 152 0.94 15.78 -21.03
CA ARG A 152 -0.19 16.63 -21.39
C ARG A 152 0.05 18.10 -21.06
N GLN A 153 0.66 18.38 -19.91
CA GLN A 153 1.01 19.75 -19.50
C GLN A 153 2.15 20.31 -20.35
N HIS A 154 3.09 19.47 -20.79
CA HIS A 154 4.29 19.85 -21.53
C HIS A 154 4.17 19.63 -23.05
N ARG A 155 2.98 19.84 -23.64
CA ARG A 155 2.73 19.62 -25.08
C ARG A 155 3.65 20.43 -26.00
N SER A 156 3.95 21.67 -25.61
CA SER A 156 4.78 22.61 -26.39
C SER A 156 6.22 22.73 -25.88
N ALA A 157 6.56 22.05 -24.77
CA ALA A 157 7.86 22.16 -24.14
C ALA A 157 8.99 21.60 -25.02
N THR A 158 10.22 22.05 -24.79
CA THR A 158 11.40 21.46 -25.45
C THR A 158 11.58 20.00 -25.00
N GLN A 159 12.22 19.19 -25.85
CA GLN A 159 12.54 17.80 -25.53
C GLN A 159 13.32 17.69 -24.21
N THR A 160 14.30 18.57 -24.00
CA THR A 160 15.11 18.61 -22.77
C THR A 160 14.25 18.81 -21.52
N ASN A 161 13.32 19.77 -21.55
CA ASN A 161 12.45 20.05 -20.40
C ASN A 161 11.52 18.86 -20.11
N LEU A 162 10.99 18.20 -21.15
CA LEU A 162 10.16 17.01 -20.95
C LEU A 162 10.95 15.87 -20.29
N ILE A 163 12.18 15.63 -20.73
CA ILE A 163 13.07 14.61 -20.16
C ILE A 163 13.39 14.90 -18.69
N LEU A 164 13.69 16.17 -18.37
CA LEU A 164 13.98 16.60 -16.99
C LEU A 164 12.80 16.36 -16.04
N GLN A 165 11.56 16.49 -16.53
CA GLN A 165 10.36 16.24 -15.73
C GLN A 165 10.02 14.76 -15.60
N LEU A 166 10.21 13.97 -16.67
CA LEU A 166 9.87 12.54 -16.67
C LEU A 166 10.89 11.68 -15.91
N ASN A 167 12.19 11.97 -16.06
CA ASN A 167 13.25 11.14 -15.50
C ASN A 167 13.15 10.92 -13.98
N PRO A 168 12.91 11.95 -13.13
CA PRO A 168 12.79 11.75 -11.69
C PRO A 168 11.60 10.86 -11.31
N VAL A 169 10.48 10.96 -12.03
CA VAL A 169 9.27 10.17 -11.76
C VAL A 169 9.49 8.71 -12.11
N ILE A 170 10.02 8.44 -13.31
CA ILE A 170 10.30 7.07 -13.77
C ILE A 170 11.39 6.44 -12.88
N ARG A 171 12.46 7.19 -12.58
CA ARG A 171 13.55 6.71 -11.72
C ARG A 171 13.07 6.41 -10.31
N GLY A 172 12.27 7.30 -9.71
CA GLY A 172 11.74 7.09 -8.37
C GLY A 172 10.88 5.83 -8.29
N TRP A 173 10.01 5.62 -9.28
CA TRP A 173 9.19 4.41 -9.34
C TRP A 173 10.00 3.14 -9.59
N ALA A 174 11.00 3.18 -10.47
CA ALA A 174 11.91 2.06 -10.70
C ALA A 174 12.73 1.71 -9.44
N MET A 175 13.19 2.71 -8.69
CA MET A 175 13.90 2.51 -7.43
C MET A 175 13.02 1.89 -6.36
N TYR A 176 11.75 2.31 -6.27
CA TYR A 176 10.80 1.73 -5.32
C TYR A 176 10.50 0.25 -5.62
N HIS A 177 10.37 -0.11 -6.90
CA HIS A 177 10.05 -1.47 -7.33
C HIS A 177 11.27 -2.32 -7.72
N ARG A 178 12.50 -1.89 -7.38
CA ARG A 178 13.73 -2.60 -7.76
C ARG A 178 13.90 -3.97 -7.09
N HIS A 179 13.30 -4.14 -5.91
CA HIS A 179 13.45 -5.34 -5.08
C HIS A 179 12.38 -6.42 -5.37
N VAL A 180 11.41 -6.11 -6.24
CA VAL A 180 10.31 -7.01 -6.58
C VAL A 180 10.45 -7.58 -7.98
N VAL A 181 9.64 -8.58 -8.30
CA VAL A 181 9.62 -9.22 -9.63
C VAL A 181 8.85 -8.33 -10.60
N SER A 182 9.55 -7.33 -11.15
CA SER A 182 8.96 -6.23 -11.93
C SER A 182 9.32 -6.22 -13.41
N LYS A 183 10.20 -7.11 -13.90
CA LYS A 183 10.72 -7.11 -15.29
C LYS A 183 9.61 -6.97 -16.35
N SER A 184 8.58 -7.81 -16.30
CA SER A 184 7.47 -7.77 -17.27
C SER A 184 6.67 -6.46 -17.19
N HIS A 185 6.44 -5.94 -15.98
CA HIS A 185 5.75 -4.67 -15.79
C HIS A 185 6.60 -3.50 -16.30
N PHE A 186 7.92 -3.50 -16.06
CA PHE A 186 8.83 -2.49 -16.58
C PHE A 186 8.82 -2.46 -18.11
N THR A 187 8.95 -3.62 -18.78
CA THR A 187 8.87 -3.68 -20.24
C THR A 187 7.53 -3.15 -20.77
N SER A 188 6.42 -3.49 -20.11
CA SER A 188 5.10 -2.99 -20.50
C SER A 188 5.01 -1.48 -20.31
N VAL A 189 5.45 -0.95 -19.17
CA VAL A 189 5.46 0.50 -18.88
C VAL A 189 6.32 1.25 -19.89
N ASP A 190 7.53 0.77 -20.18
CA ASP A 190 8.42 1.39 -21.16
C ASP A 190 7.77 1.46 -22.55
N ALA A 191 7.11 0.39 -22.99
CA ALA A 191 6.40 0.38 -24.27
C ALA A 191 5.28 1.44 -24.31
N HIS A 192 4.51 1.61 -23.24
CA HIS A 192 3.46 2.62 -23.17
C HIS A 192 4.03 4.04 -23.11
N ILE A 193 5.10 4.26 -22.35
CA ILE A 193 5.80 5.55 -22.28
C ILE A 193 6.35 5.91 -23.65
N TRP A 194 6.97 4.95 -24.35
CA TRP A 194 7.47 5.15 -25.71
C TRP A 194 6.35 5.56 -26.68
N GLN A 195 5.20 4.88 -26.64
CA GLN A 195 4.03 5.25 -27.45
C GLN A 195 3.51 6.66 -27.14
N LEU A 196 3.50 7.07 -25.87
CA LEU A 196 3.12 8.43 -25.46
C LEU A 196 4.09 9.48 -25.99
N LEU A 197 5.40 9.22 -25.86
CA LEU A 197 6.46 10.10 -26.35
C LEU A 197 6.45 10.20 -27.89
N TRP A 198 6.22 9.09 -28.58
CA TRP A 198 6.09 9.07 -30.04
C TRP A 198 4.92 9.94 -30.52
N LYS A 199 3.75 9.79 -29.90
CA LYS A 199 2.58 10.64 -30.17
C LYS A 199 2.84 12.12 -29.89
N TRP A 200 3.61 12.42 -28.84
CA TRP A 200 4.02 13.78 -28.51
C TRP A 200 4.98 14.35 -29.57
N ALA A 201 5.95 13.56 -30.04
CA ALA A 201 6.93 13.95 -31.05
C ALA A 201 6.29 14.19 -32.42
N MET A 202 5.45 13.26 -32.90
CA MET A 202 4.71 13.41 -34.17
C MET A 202 3.82 14.66 -34.17
N ARG A 203 3.17 14.96 -33.05
CA ARG A 203 2.34 16.17 -32.91
C ARG A 203 3.15 17.46 -33.07
N ARG A 204 4.39 17.48 -32.59
CA ARG A 204 5.27 18.67 -32.68
C ARG A 204 5.79 18.91 -34.09
N HIS A 205 5.90 17.85 -34.89
CA HIS A 205 6.47 17.92 -36.23
C HIS A 205 5.51 17.32 -37.27
N PRO A 206 4.31 17.92 -37.45
CA PRO A 206 3.29 17.37 -38.34
C PRO A 206 3.73 17.34 -39.81
N THR A 207 4.73 18.12 -40.19
CA THR A 207 5.23 18.27 -41.56
C THR A 207 6.57 17.56 -41.82
N LYS A 208 7.18 16.92 -40.82
CA LYS A 208 8.38 16.09 -41.01
C LYS A 208 7.94 14.63 -41.14
N GLY A 209 7.61 14.20 -42.36
CA GLY A 209 7.09 12.86 -42.60
C GLY A 209 6.49 12.60 -43.98
N THR A 210 6.37 13.63 -44.84
CA THR A 210 6.39 13.44 -46.30
C THR A 210 7.81 13.33 -46.80
#